data_AF-A0A351DQN1-F1
#
_entry.id   AF-A0A351DQN1-F1
#
_cell.length_a   1.000
_cell.length_b   1.000
_cell.length_c   1.000
_cell.angle_alpha   90.00
_cell.angle_beta   90.00
_cell.angle_gamma   90.00
#
_symmetry.space_group_name_H-M   'P 1'
#
loop_
_entity.id
_entity.type
_entity.pdbx_description
1 polymer ?
#
loop_
_entity_poly.entity_id
_entity_poly.type
_entity_poly.pdbx_seq_one_letter_code
_entity_poly.pdbx_strand_id
1 'polypeptide(L)'
;MLQHPAWTAKDILGHRVSLRTATPDYAPIVGQIADPRDWDSRLDGLKYDASFQPSEALPYLNGQYVLAGLGSRGTLTAPITAELVVSQILGEVLPVSEAVRDALAPDRFFRRQLIRGLN
;
A
#
# COMPACT_ATOMS: atom_id res chain seq x y z
N MET A 1 0.82 0.81 -45.72
CA MET A 1 2.20 1.31 -45.72
C MET A 1 2.29 2.34 -44.59
N LEU A 2 2.74 1.93 -43.40
CA LEU A 2 2.88 2.85 -42.26
C LEU A 2 4.06 3.77 -42.56
N GLN A 3 3.78 5.06 -42.80
CA GLN A 3 4.82 6.08 -42.97
C GLN A 3 5.61 6.16 -41.66
N HIS A 4 6.94 6.07 -41.76
CA HIS A 4 7.80 6.26 -40.61
C HIS A 4 7.58 7.67 -40.03
N PRO A 5 7.54 7.83 -38.70
CA PRO A 5 7.36 9.14 -38.08
C PRO A 5 8.52 10.08 -38.47
N ALA A 6 8.21 11.35 -38.71
CA ALA A 6 9.15 12.39 -39.18
C ALA A 6 10.19 12.85 -38.13
N TRP A 7 10.28 12.17 -36.99
CA TRP A 7 11.17 12.53 -35.90
C TRP A 7 12.53 11.84 -36.06
N THR A 8 13.59 12.59 -35.78
CA THR A 8 14.99 12.17 -35.83
C THR A 8 15.63 12.26 -34.44
N ALA A 9 16.84 11.73 -34.29
CA ALA A 9 17.61 11.88 -33.06
C ALA A 9 17.88 13.35 -32.68
N LYS A 10 17.83 14.29 -33.63
CA LYS A 10 18.00 15.74 -33.37
C LYS A 10 16.81 16.35 -32.62
N ASP A 11 15.65 15.69 -32.64
CA ASP A 11 14.42 16.15 -31.99
C ASP A 11 14.34 15.70 -30.51
N ILE A 12 15.31 14.92 -30.03
CA ILE A 12 15.41 14.52 -28.63
C ILE A 12 15.97 15.70 -27.81
N LEU A 13 15.11 16.33 -27.00
CA LEU A 13 15.49 17.50 -26.19
C LEU A 13 16.20 17.15 -24.87
N GLY A 14 16.17 15.87 -24.46
CA GLY A 14 16.85 15.43 -23.24
C GLY A 14 16.43 14.05 -22.75
N HIS A 15 16.99 13.65 -21.62
CA HIS A 15 16.72 12.37 -20.96
C HIS A 15 16.33 12.61 -19.50
N ARG A 16 15.34 11.85 -19.02
CA ARG A 16 14.93 11.86 -17.62
C ARG A 16 15.16 10.49 -17.00
N VAL A 17 15.89 10.49 -15.89
CA VAL A 17 16.02 9.32 -15.00
C VAL A 17 15.27 9.62 -13.71
N SER A 18 14.62 8.63 -13.12
CA SER A 18 13.90 8.77 -11.86
C SER A 18 13.92 7.45 -11.10
N LEU A 19 14.04 7.54 -9.78
CA LEU A 19 13.90 6.40 -8.87
C LEU A 19 12.44 6.25 -8.47
N ARG A 20 11.99 5.00 -8.34
CA ARG A 20 10.63 4.68 -7.92
C ARG A 20 10.67 3.82 -6.68
N THR A 21 9.74 4.05 -5.77
CA THR A 21 9.43 3.12 -4.69
C THR A 21 8.38 2.13 -5.19
N ALA A 22 8.66 0.85 -5.10
CA ALA A 22 7.73 -0.23 -5.44
C ALA A 22 7.73 -1.28 -4.33
N THR A 23 6.64 -2.03 -4.26
CA THR A 23 6.45 -3.13 -3.31
C THR A 23 6.54 -4.47 -4.05
N PRO A 24 6.86 -5.57 -3.35
CA PRO A 24 6.94 -6.91 -3.97
C PRO A 24 5.63 -7.38 -4.61
N ASP A 25 4.48 -6.87 -4.15
CA ASP A 25 3.15 -7.20 -4.69
C ASP A 25 2.57 -6.13 -5.62
N TYR A 26 3.37 -5.11 -5.97
CA TYR A 26 3.00 -4.00 -6.85
C TYR A 26 1.81 -3.11 -6.39
N ALA A 27 1.26 -3.36 -5.21
CA ALA A 27 0.23 -2.53 -4.59
C ALA A 27 0.89 -1.45 -3.72
N PRO A 28 0.39 -0.20 -3.70
CA PRO A 28 0.93 0.82 -2.81
C PRO A 28 0.75 0.44 -1.33
N ILE A 29 1.51 1.09 -0.46
CA ILE A 29 1.35 1.01 1.00
C ILE A 29 0.59 2.26 1.41
N VAL A 30 -0.65 2.08 1.86
CA VAL A 30 -1.61 3.15 2.09
C VAL A 30 -2.37 2.93 3.39
N GLY A 31 -2.32 3.91 4.28
CA GLY A 31 -3.16 3.99 5.47
C GLY A 31 -2.39 4.22 6.77
N GLN A 32 -3.07 4.06 7.90
CA GLN A 32 -2.49 4.26 9.23
C GLN A 32 -1.42 3.21 9.54
N ILE A 33 -0.32 3.66 10.16
CA ILE A 33 0.81 2.79 10.48
C ILE A 33 0.49 1.99 11.75
N ALA A 34 0.64 0.66 11.65
CA ALA A 34 0.54 -0.26 12.77
C ALA A 34 1.57 0.05 13.87
N ASP A 35 1.19 -0.07 15.13
CA ASP A 35 2.13 0.00 16.25
C ASP A 35 2.75 -1.38 16.51
N PRO A 36 4.03 -1.60 16.19
CA PRO A 36 4.63 -2.93 16.23
C PRO A 36 4.79 -3.50 17.65
N ARG A 37 4.59 -2.70 18.70
CA ARG A 37 4.88 -3.11 20.09
C ARG A 37 4.03 -4.28 20.59
N ASP A 38 2.77 -4.40 20.13
CA ASP A 38 1.82 -5.40 20.64
C ASP A 38 1.16 -6.28 19.57
N TRP A 39 1.52 -6.11 18.29
CA TRP A 39 0.84 -6.81 17.20
C TRP A 39 1.15 -8.30 17.16
N ASP A 40 2.39 -8.72 17.44
CA ASP A 40 2.78 -10.13 17.40
C ASP A 40 1.93 -11.00 18.33
N SER A 41 1.72 -10.57 19.58
CA SER A 41 0.92 -11.33 20.55
C SER A 41 -0.57 -11.31 20.21
N ARG A 42 -1.10 -10.16 19.76
CA ARG A 42 -2.53 -9.99 19.43
C ARG A 42 -2.92 -10.71 18.15
N LEU A 43 -1.97 -10.99 17.26
CA LEU A 43 -2.19 -11.65 15.98
C LEU A 43 -1.61 -13.07 15.93
N ASP A 44 -1.16 -13.63 17.04
CA ASP A 44 -0.56 -14.98 17.10
C ASP A 44 -1.50 -16.07 16.56
N GLY A 45 -2.81 -15.91 16.75
CA GLY A 45 -3.84 -16.80 16.20
C GLY A 45 -3.78 -16.96 14.68
N LEU A 46 -3.26 -15.97 13.95
CA LEU A 46 -3.09 -16.04 12.49
C LEU A 46 -2.17 -17.18 12.04
N LYS A 47 -1.27 -17.67 12.90
CA LYS A 47 -0.39 -18.82 12.61
C LYS A 47 -1.17 -20.12 12.45
N TYR A 48 -2.33 -20.22 13.09
CA TYR A 48 -3.15 -21.43 13.13
C TYR A 48 -4.42 -21.30 12.28
N ASP A 49 -4.97 -20.08 12.17
CA ASP A 49 -6.17 -19.77 11.40
C ASP A 49 -6.02 -18.42 10.70
N ALA A 50 -5.94 -18.45 9.36
CA ALA A 50 -5.81 -17.24 8.54
C ALA A 50 -7.02 -16.30 8.63
N SER A 51 -8.16 -16.77 9.13
CA SER A 51 -9.37 -15.98 9.37
C SER A 51 -9.47 -15.42 10.79
N PHE A 52 -8.49 -15.71 11.64
CA PHE A 52 -8.46 -15.23 13.03
C PHE A 52 -8.61 -13.71 13.11
N GLN A 53 -9.49 -13.26 14.01
CA GLN A 53 -9.71 -11.86 14.33
C GLN A 53 -9.40 -11.63 15.81
N PRO A 54 -8.57 -10.63 16.16
CA PRO A 54 -8.30 -10.30 17.54
C PRO A 54 -9.57 -9.78 18.23
N SER A 55 -9.77 -10.14 19.49
CA SER A 55 -10.91 -9.70 20.30
C SER A 55 -10.82 -8.23 20.73
N GLU A 56 -9.60 -7.71 20.84
CA GLU A 56 -9.32 -6.32 21.16
C GLU A 56 -8.84 -5.56 19.93
N ALA A 57 -9.11 -4.25 19.89
CA ALA A 57 -8.62 -3.39 18.82
C ALA A 57 -7.08 -3.43 18.75
N LEU A 58 -6.56 -3.44 17.52
CA LEU A 58 -5.12 -3.38 17.29
C LEU A 58 -4.63 -1.93 17.49
N PRO A 59 -3.49 -1.73 18.17
CA PRO A 59 -2.95 -0.39 18.35
C PRO A 59 -2.36 0.13 17.03
N TYR A 60 -2.71 1.35 16.67
CA TYR A 60 -2.09 2.06 15.56
C TYR A 60 -1.35 3.29 16.09
N LEU A 61 -0.30 3.69 15.38
CA LEU A 61 0.43 4.91 15.71
C LEU A 61 -0.49 6.13 15.51
N ASN A 62 -0.67 6.92 16.56
CA ASN A 62 -1.54 8.08 16.52
C ASN A 62 -1.00 9.14 15.54
N GLY A 63 -1.86 9.64 14.66
CA GLY A 63 -1.54 10.70 13.69
C GLY A 63 -0.53 10.30 12.60
N GLN A 64 -0.19 9.01 12.46
CA GLN A 64 0.84 8.54 11.54
C GLN A 64 0.25 7.67 10.43
N TYR A 65 0.40 8.16 9.19
CA TYR A 65 -0.15 7.55 7.98
C TYR A 65 0.93 7.49 6.90
N VAL A 66 0.78 6.55 5.97
CA VAL A 66 1.68 6.40 4.84
C VAL A 66 0.89 6.33 3.53
N LEU A 67 1.45 6.94 2.48
CA LEU A 67 1.08 6.75 1.09
C LEU A 67 2.39 6.63 0.31
N ALA A 68 2.80 5.40 0.01
CA ALA A 68 4.08 5.11 -0.62
C ALA A 68 3.99 3.90 -1.56
N GLY A 69 5.08 3.59 -2.26
CA GLY A 69 5.15 2.37 -3.07
C GLY A 69 4.30 2.41 -4.35
N LEU A 70 4.00 3.60 -4.88
CA LEU A 70 3.14 3.81 -6.06
C LEU A 70 3.68 3.20 -7.38
N GLY A 71 4.96 2.81 -7.41
CA GLY A 71 5.57 2.17 -8.58
C GLY A 71 5.47 3.02 -9.86
N SER A 72 5.29 2.36 -11.00
CA SER A 72 5.11 3.01 -12.31
C SER A 72 3.67 3.47 -12.57
N ARG A 73 2.74 3.17 -11.67
CA ARG A 73 1.30 3.45 -11.82
C ARG A 73 0.80 4.57 -10.92
N GLY A 74 1.71 5.35 -10.32
CA GLY A 74 1.35 6.39 -9.36
C GLY A 74 0.39 7.44 -9.89
N THR A 75 0.48 7.82 -11.17
CA THR A 75 -0.47 8.77 -11.76
C THR A 75 -1.90 8.24 -11.81
N LEU A 76 -2.07 6.91 -11.89
CA LEU A 76 -3.37 6.26 -11.88
C LEU A 76 -3.89 6.07 -10.46
N THR A 77 -3.02 5.63 -9.54
CA THR A 77 -3.45 5.19 -8.20
C THR A 77 -3.44 6.30 -7.15
N ALA A 78 -2.61 7.35 -7.30
CA ALA A 78 -2.47 8.40 -6.31
C ALA A 78 -3.78 9.09 -5.91
N PRO A 79 -4.74 9.39 -6.83
CA PRO A 79 -5.97 10.07 -6.43
C PRO A 79 -6.80 9.26 -5.43
N ILE A 80 -7.09 7.99 -5.73
CA ILE A 80 -7.92 7.14 -4.88
C ILE A 80 -7.21 6.75 -3.57
N THR A 81 -5.88 6.62 -3.59
CA THR A 81 -5.12 6.31 -2.37
C THR A 81 -4.92 7.52 -1.48
N ALA A 82 -4.88 8.73 -2.03
CA ALA A 82 -4.89 9.96 -1.24
C ALA A 82 -6.22 10.14 -0.51
N GLU A 83 -7.34 9.92 -1.22
CA GLU A 83 -8.67 9.94 -0.63
C GLU A 83 -8.79 8.93 0.51
N LEU A 84 -8.29 7.70 0.31
CA LEU A 84 -8.28 6.68 1.37
C LEU A 84 -7.56 7.15 2.64
N VAL A 85 -6.41 7.81 2.53
CA VAL A 85 -5.67 8.33 3.69
C VAL A 85 -6.45 9.47 4.36
N VAL A 86 -7.00 10.39 3.57
CA VAL A 86 -7.78 11.52 4.11
C VAL A 86 -9.02 11.02 4.84
N SER A 87 -9.79 10.09 4.26
CA SER A 87 -10.95 9.50 4.94
C SER A 87 -10.55 8.80 6.25
N GLN A 88 -9.39 8.13 6.31
CA GLN A 88 -8.90 7.55 7.57
C GLN A 88 -8.48 8.61 8.61
N ILE A 89 -7.89 9.74 8.17
CA ILE A 89 -7.53 10.86 9.05
C ILE A 89 -8.79 11.51 9.64
N LEU A 90 -9.83 11.66 8.82
CA LEU A 90 -11.08 12.34 9.19
C LEU A 90 -12.11 11.42 9.86
N GLY A 91 -11.88 10.10 9.84
CA GLY A 91 -12.84 9.12 10.36
C GLY A 91 -14.09 8.96 9.49
N GLU A 92 -13.95 9.17 8.18
CA GLU A 92 -15.03 9.07 7.20
C GLU A 92 -15.20 7.64 6.67
N VAL A 93 -16.29 7.42 5.93
CA VAL A 93 -16.49 6.17 5.18
C VAL A 93 -15.39 6.02 4.14
N LEU A 94 -14.78 4.84 4.08
CA LEU A 94 -13.68 4.60 3.15
C LEU A 94 -14.17 4.57 1.69
N PRO A 95 -13.41 5.11 0.73
CA PRO A 95 -13.79 5.16 -0.69
C PRO A 95 -13.58 3.84 -1.42
N VAL A 96 -13.22 2.77 -0.70
CA VAL A 96 -12.88 1.45 -1.25
C VAL A 96 -13.46 0.34 -0.37
N SER A 97 -13.57 -0.86 -0.92
CA SER A 97 -13.97 -2.03 -0.15
C SER A 97 -12.93 -2.44 0.89
N GLU A 98 -13.36 -3.20 1.89
CA GLU A 98 -12.49 -3.74 2.93
C GLU A 98 -11.33 -4.57 2.34
N ALA A 99 -11.62 -5.44 1.37
CA ALA A 99 -10.59 -6.23 0.70
C ALA A 99 -9.52 -5.37 0.01
N VAL A 100 -9.90 -4.21 -0.55
CA VAL A 100 -8.95 -3.26 -1.14
C VAL A 100 -8.16 -2.55 -0.04
N ARG A 101 -8.82 -2.08 1.03
CA ARG A 101 -8.14 -1.50 2.20
C ARG A 101 -7.06 -2.45 2.72
N ASP A 102 -7.40 -3.72 2.92
CA ASP A 102 -6.48 -4.73 3.48
C ASP A 102 -5.33 -5.06 2.52
N ALA A 103 -5.59 -5.06 1.20
CA ALA A 103 -4.55 -5.23 0.19
C ALA A 103 -3.59 -4.04 0.12
N LEU A 104 -4.00 -2.86 0.58
CA LEU A 104 -3.20 -1.64 0.60
C LEU A 104 -2.56 -1.36 1.97
N ALA A 105 -3.09 -1.96 3.03
CA ALA A 105 -2.71 -1.69 4.41
C ALA A 105 -1.18 -1.80 4.63
N PRO A 106 -0.58 -0.93 5.46
CA PRO A 106 0.86 -0.94 5.70
C PRO A 106 1.38 -2.24 6.33
N ASP A 107 0.54 -2.89 7.13
CA ASP A 107 0.82 -4.10 7.89
C ASP A 107 0.57 -5.41 7.12
N ARG A 108 0.10 -5.35 5.87
CA ARG A 108 -0.30 -6.56 5.11
C ARG A 108 0.82 -7.60 4.96
N PHE A 109 2.08 -7.16 4.86
CA PHE A 109 3.22 -8.08 4.72
C PHE A 109 3.51 -8.80 6.03
N PHE A 110 3.42 -8.08 7.15
CA PHE A 110 3.56 -8.63 8.49
C PHE A 110 2.46 -9.67 8.76
N ARG A 111 1.19 -9.36 8.47
CA ARG A 111 0.08 -10.33 8.58
C ARG A 111 0.32 -11.57 7.71
N ARG A 112 0.77 -11.39 6.46
CA ARG A 112 1.09 -12.51 5.56
C ARG A 112 2.25 -13.37 6.06
N GLN A 113 3.24 -12.79 6.75
CA GLN A 113 4.34 -13.53 7.37
C GLN A 113 3.83 -14.36 8.56
N LEU A 114 3.00 -13.78 9.42
CA LEU A 114 2.36 -14.50 10.53
C LEU A 114 1.51 -15.68 10.04
N ILE A 115 0.65 -15.47 9.03
CA ILE A 115 -0.19 -16.53 8.44
C ILE A 115 0.64 -17.69 7.88
N ARG A 116 1.86 -17.41 7.41
CA ARG A 116 2.78 -18.43 6.87
C ARG A 116 3.70 -19.04 7.93
N GLY A 117 3.64 -18.58 9.19
CA GLY A 117 4.56 -19.00 10.25
C GLY A 117 6.02 -18.63 9.98
N LEU A 118 6.26 -17.47 9.35
CA LEU A 118 7.60 -17.01 8.96
C LEU A 118 8.21 -15.95 9.90
N ASN A 119 7.55 -15.64 11.02
CA ASN A 119 8.04 -14.77 12.09
C ASN A 119 8.55 -15.58 13.28
#